data_AF-A0A520ZJK8-F1
#
_entry.id   AF-A0A520ZJK8-F1
#
_cell.length_a   1.000
_cell.length_b   1.000
_cell.length_c   1.000
_cell.angle_alpha   90.00
_cell.angle_beta   90.00
_cell.angle_gamma   90.00
#
_symmetry.space_group_name_H-M   'P 1'
#
loop_
_entity.id
_entity.type
_entity.pdbx_description
1 polymer ?
#
loop_
_entity_poly.entity_id
_entity_poly.type
_entity_poly.pdbx_seq_one_letter_code
_entity_poly.pdbx_strand_id
1 'polypeptide(L)'
;MGDSRKNAVIAVDAGGTRCRLALDDGISVTSVETGAANVSTDFDGAIAQISAGLTALAGKAGVTPDSMARMPAFIGMAGVTGQAIADRVRGALPFRDARVE
;
A
#
# COMPACT_ATOMS: atom_id res chain seq x y z
N MET A 1 0.69 -24.70 20.29
CA MET A 1 1.33 -24.22 19.06
C MET A 1 1.07 -22.73 18.98
N GLY A 2 2.11 -21.91 19.03
CA GLY A 2 2.03 -20.49 19.38
C GLY A 2 1.17 -19.65 18.45
N ASP A 3 0.15 -19.01 19.02
CA ASP A 3 -0.54 -17.83 18.51
C ASP A 3 0.42 -16.63 18.47
N SER A 4 1.45 -16.68 17.62
CA SER A 4 2.11 -15.47 17.18
C SER A 4 1.18 -14.80 16.18
N ARG A 5 0.34 -13.87 16.65
CA ARG A 5 -0.20 -12.82 15.77
C ARG A 5 0.99 -12.05 15.23
N LYS A 6 1.58 -12.55 14.15
CA LYS A 6 2.49 -11.80 13.30
C LYS A 6 1.63 -10.69 12.69
N ASN A 7 1.63 -9.53 13.33
CA ASN A 7 0.93 -8.35 12.82
C ASN A 7 1.72 -7.85 11.61
N ALA A 8 1.60 -8.56 10.48
CA ALA A 8 2.18 -8.11 9.24
C ALA A 8 1.44 -6.82 8.83
N VAL A 9 2.18 -5.75 8.59
CA VAL A 9 1.61 -4.44 8.22
C VAL A 9 2.20 -3.95 6.91
N ILE A 10 1.37 -3.29 6.11
CA ILE A 10 1.79 -2.66 4.86
C ILE A 10 1.76 -1.16 5.05
N ALA A 11 2.85 -0.49 4.70
CA ALA A 11 2.92 0.96 4.63
C ALA A 11 3.12 1.40 3.17
N VAL A 12 2.33 2.38 2.74
CA VAL A 12 2.42 3.02 1.42
C VAL A 12 2.60 4.51 1.66
N ASP A 13 3.68 5.05 1.11
CA ASP A 13 4.00 6.48 1.10
C ASP A 13 4.06 6.92 -0.36
N ALA A 14 3.01 7.56 -0.86
CA ALA A 14 2.86 7.93 -2.26
C ALA A 14 2.89 9.46 -2.43
N GLY A 15 3.96 9.96 -3.05
CA GLY A 15 4.17 11.39 -3.28
C GLY A 15 4.20 11.78 -4.76
N GLY A 16 4.41 13.08 -5.01
CA GLY A 16 4.49 13.64 -6.36
C GLY A 16 5.72 13.26 -7.17
N THR A 17 6.72 12.63 -6.56
CA THR A 17 7.98 12.24 -7.22
C THR A 17 8.26 10.74 -7.14
N ARG A 18 7.88 10.10 -6.04
CA ARG A 18 8.15 8.68 -5.77
C ARG A 18 7.02 8.10 -4.95
N CYS A 19 6.81 6.80 -5.08
CA CYS A 19 5.92 6.03 -4.23
C CYS A 19 6.69 4.85 -3.62
N ARG A 20 6.60 4.69 -2.30
CA ARG A 20 7.31 3.67 -1.53
C ARG A 20 6.29 2.77 -0.87
N LEU A 21 6.55 1.47 -0.97
CA LEU A 21 5.75 0.47 -0.29
C LEU A 21 6.67 -0.37 0.58
N ALA A 22 6.24 -0.65 1.79
CA ALA A 22 6.95 -1.50 2.73
C ALA A 22 5.99 -2.52 3.35
N LEU A 23 6.48 -3.75 3.50
CA LEU A 23 5.85 -4.81 4.26
C LEU A 23 6.77 -5.15 5.43
N ASP A 24 6.25 -5.02 6.65
CA ASP A 24 6.86 -5.59 7.84
C ASP A 24 6.10 -6.86 8.20
N ASP A 25 6.76 -8.03 8.18
CA ASP A 25 6.18 -9.32 8.61
C ASP A 25 6.46 -9.62 10.10
N GLY A 26 6.94 -8.63 10.86
CA GLY A 26 7.43 -8.79 12.23
C GLY A 26 8.79 -9.50 12.35
N ILE A 27 9.38 -9.94 11.23
CA ILE A 27 10.71 -10.56 11.18
C ILE A 27 11.67 -9.67 10.37
N SER A 28 11.19 -9.05 9.31
CA SER A 28 11.99 -8.23 8.40
C SER A 28 11.09 -7.24 7.68
N VAL A 29 11.68 -6.10 7.30
CA VAL A 29 11.03 -5.09 6.48
C VAL A 29 11.49 -5.25 5.04
N THR A 30 10.54 -5.55 4.15
CA THR A 30 10.77 -5.55 2.70
C THR A 30 10.19 -4.27 2.12
N SER A 31 10.94 -3.58 1.28
CA SER A 31 10.45 -2.37 0.61
C SER A 31 10.74 -2.34 -0.88
N VAL A 32 9.90 -1.60 -1.59
CA VAL A 32 10.00 -1.31 -3.02
C VAL A 32 9.69 0.17 -3.27
N GLU A 33 10.22 0.70 -4.36
CA GLU A 33 9.95 2.06 -4.82
C GLU A 33 9.42 2.02 -6.25
N THR A 34 8.45 2.86 -6.55
CA THR A 34 7.80 3.04 -7.85
C THR A 34 7.77 4.53 -8.22
N GLY A 35 7.13 4.87 -9.35
CA GLY A 35 7.04 6.23 -9.86
C GLY A 35 6.17 7.15 -9.01
N ALA A 36 5.93 8.35 -9.54
CA ALA A 36 5.07 9.35 -8.91
C ALA A 36 3.63 8.83 -8.77
N ALA A 37 3.04 9.03 -7.59
CA ALA A 37 1.67 8.63 -7.29
C ALA A 37 0.96 9.78 -6.56
N ASN A 38 0.54 10.78 -7.34
CA ASN A 38 -0.20 11.94 -6.84
C ASN A 38 -1.64 11.88 -7.31
N VAL A 39 -2.56 11.56 -6.38
CA VAL A 39 -3.98 11.40 -6.67
C VAL A 39 -4.68 12.71 -7.05
N SER A 40 -4.07 13.86 -6.75
CA SER A 40 -4.62 15.17 -7.12
C SER A 40 -4.35 15.54 -8.58
N THR A 41 -3.28 15.02 -9.18
CA THR A 41 -2.92 15.30 -10.59
C THR A 41 -3.28 14.16 -11.51
N ASP A 42 -3.14 12.91 -11.05
CA ASP A 42 -3.44 11.73 -11.86
C ASP A 42 -3.84 10.56 -10.95
N PHE A 43 -5.15 10.41 -10.73
CA PHE A 43 -5.68 9.38 -9.85
C PHE A 43 -5.41 7.97 -10.37
N ASP A 44 -5.67 7.72 -11.65
CA ASP A 44 -5.53 6.39 -12.25
C ASP A 44 -4.07 5.92 -12.25
N GLY A 45 -3.13 6.77 -12.68
CA GLY A 45 -1.71 6.43 -12.63
C GLY A 45 -1.19 6.27 -11.20
N ALA A 46 -1.71 7.02 -10.22
CA ALA A 46 -1.37 6.80 -8.81
C ALA A 46 -1.78 5.39 -8.34
N ILE A 47 -3.02 4.96 -8.64
CA ILE A 47 -3.49 3.60 -8.32
C ILE A 47 -2.67 2.53 -9.06
N ALA A 48 -2.33 2.78 -10.33
CA ALA A 48 -1.51 1.88 -11.12
C ALA A 48 -0.09 1.73 -10.54
N GLN A 49 0.55 2.82 -10.10
CA GLN A 49 1.86 2.77 -9.43
C GLN A 49 1.81 1.99 -8.12
N ILE A 50 0.80 2.25 -7.28
CA ILE A 50 0.62 1.51 -6.03
C ILE A 50 0.40 0.02 -6.30
N SER A 51 -0.44 -0.32 -7.29
CA SER A 51 -0.72 -1.72 -7.66
C SER A 51 0.51 -2.45 -8.21
N ALA A 52 1.31 -1.77 -9.04
CA ALA A 52 2.59 -2.28 -9.52
C ALA A 52 3.57 -2.49 -8.35
N GLY A 53 3.63 -1.53 -7.43
CA GLY A 53 4.41 -1.61 -6.20
C GLY A 53 4.00 -2.79 -5.32
N LEU A 54 2.70 -3.02 -5.12
CA LEU A 54 2.21 -4.16 -4.36
C LEU A 54 2.64 -5.47 -5.01
N THR A 55 2.49 -5.59 -6.32
CA THR A 55 2.91 -6.80 -7.05
C THR A 55 4.41 -7.06 -6.87
N ALA A 56 5.25 -6.03 -6.99
CA ALA A 56 6.68 -6.13 -6.77
C ALA A 56 7.03 -6.48 -5.32
N LEU A 57 6.32 -5.89 -4.35
CA LEU A 57 6.50 -6.14 -2.92
C LEU A 57 6.14 -7.58 -2.57
N ALA A 58 5.02 -8.11 -3.09
CA ALA A 58 4.62 -9.50 -2.91
C ALA A 58 5.70 -10.46 -3.43
N GLY A 59 6.18 -10.22 -4.65
CA GLY A 59 7.24 -11.02 -5.26
C GLY A 59 8.53 -11.01 -4.43
N LYS A 60 8.91 -9.85 -3.88
CA LYS A 60 10.13 -9.69 -3.08
C LYS A 60 10.01 -10.28 -1.68
N ALA A 61 8.84 -10.19 -1.06
CA ALA A 61 8.56 -10.76 0.26
C ALA A 61 8.16 -12.25 0.20
N GLY A 62 7.95 -12.81 -0.99
CA GLY A 62 7.52 -14.20 -1.17
C GLY A 62 6.09 -14.46 -0.67
N VAL A 63 5.24 -13.43 -0.67
CA VAL A 63 3.84 -13.51 -0.23
C VAL A 63 2.89 -13.40 -1.42
N THR A 64 1.67 -13.92 -1.24
CA THR A 64 0.64 -13.81 -2.28
C THR A 64 -0.09 -12.46 -2.19
N PRO A 65 -0.62 -11.95 -3.32
CA PRO A 65 -1.45 -10.74 -3.31
C PRO A 65 -2.71 -10.87 -2.44
N ASP A 66 -3.30 -12.06 -2.35
CA ASP A 66 -4.44 -12.32 -1.45
C ASP A 66 -4.04 -12.19 0.03
N SER A 67 -2.86 -12.68 0.41
CA SER A 67 -2.35 -12.51 1.78
C SER A 67 -2.14 -11.03 2.11
N MET A 68 -1.55 -10.25 1.20
CA MET A 68 -1.37 -8.81 1.39
C MET A 68 -2.69 -8.06 1.51
N ALA A 69 -3.71 -8.43 0.73
CA ALA A 69 -5.05 -7.84 0.80
C ALA A 69 -5.71 -7.99 2.18
N ARG A 70 -5.30 -8.99 2.98
CA ARG A 70 -5.82 -9.22 4.34
C ARG A 70 -5.00 -8.52 5.43
N MET A 71 -3.83 -7.99 5.09
CA MET A 71 -2.98 -7.26 6.04
C MET A 71 -3.48 -5.83 6.22
N PRO A 72 -3.41 -5.28 7.44
CA PRO A 72 -3.66 -3.86 7.66
C PRO A 72 -2.66 -3.02 6.86
N ALA A 73 -3.19 -2.09 6.08
CA ALA A 73 -2.42 -1.16 5.27
C ALA A 73 -2.58 0.28 5.77
N PHE A 74 -1.49 1.03 5.78
CA PHE A 74 -1.47 2.47 6.03
C PHE A 74 -0.96 3.17 4.79
N ILE A 75 -1.73 4.10 4.26
CA ILE A 75 -1.51 4.68 2.94
C ILE A 75 -1.50 6.20 3.10
N GLY A 76 -0.30 6.77 3.23
CA GLY A 76 -0.09 8.20 3.17
C GLY A 76 0.06 8.63 1.71
N MET A 77 -0.79 9.54 1.23
CA MET A 77 -0.72 10.02 -0.15
C MET A 77 -0.81 11.53 -0.29
N ALA A 78 0.09 12.08 -1.10
CA ALA A 78 -0.01 13.45 -1.56
C ALA A 78 -1.30 13.65 -2.36
N GLY A 79 -2.09 14.65 -1.95
CA GLY A 79 -3.33 15.02 -2.64
C GLY A 79 -4.61 14.39 -2.06
N VAL A 80 -4.52 13.58 -1.00
CA VAL A 80 -5.71 13.16 -0.25
C VAL A 80 -6.19 14.33 0.60
N THR A 81 -7.10 15.13 0.05
CA THR A 81 -7.69 16.28 0.73
C THR A 81 -9.10 15.95 1.23
N GLY A 82 -9.16 15.01 2.18
CA GLY A 82 -10.39 14.65 2.89
C GLY A 82 -10.99 13.30 2.50
N GLN A 83 -12.11 12.98 3.17
CA GLN A 83 -12.68 11.63 3.19
C GLN A 83 -13.13 11.11 1.81
N ALA A 84 -13.61 11.98 0.91
CA ALA A 84 -14.09 11.53 -0.41
C ALA A 84 -12.98 10.95 -1.29
N ILE A 85 -11.80 11.57 -1.31
CA ILE A 85 -10.64 11.05 -2.04
C ILE A 85 -10.07 9.83 -1.33
N ALA A 86 -10.01 9.85 0.01
CA ALA A 86 -9.56 8.69 0.79
C ALA A 86 -10.41 7.45 0.51
N ASP A 87 -11.74 7.58 0.53
CA ASP A 87 -12.68 6.49 0.24
C ASP A 87 -12.54 5.99 -1.20
N ARG A 88 -12.38 6.91 -2.17
CA ARG A 88 -12.14 6.55 -3.57
C ARG A 88 -10.86 5.73 -3.74
N VAL A 89 -9.79 6.07 -3.03
CA VAL A 89 -8.55 5.26 -3.08
C VAL A 89 -8.73 3.93 -2.37
N ARG A 90 -9.39 3.89 -1.21
CA ARG A 90 -9.70 2.63 -0.50
C ARG A 90 -10.47 1.67 -1.41
N GLY A 91 -11.48 2.15 -2.14
CA GLY A 91 -12.27 1.35 -3.06
C GLY A 91 -11.51 0.88 -4.32
N ALA A 92 -10.41 1.55 -4.67
CA ALA A 92 -9.60 1.21 -5.84
C ALA A 92 -8.47 0.20 -5.53
N LEU A 93 -8.17 -0.03 -4.25
CA LEU A 93 -7.07 -0.90 -3.82
C LEU A 93 -7.60 -2.22 -3.26
N PRO A 94 -6.81 -3.31 -3.33
CA PRO A 94 -7.27 -4.65 -2.96
C PRO A 94 -7.36 -4.88 -1.44
N PHE A 95 -7.11 -3.87 -0.61
CA PHE A 95 -7.02 -4.03 0.84
C PHE A 95 -8.39 -4.14 1.49
N ARG A 96 -8.52 -5.11 2.40
CA ARG A 96 -9.70 -5.27 3.26
C ARG A 96 -9.71 -4.28 4.42
N ASP A 97 -8.53 -3.91 4.91
CA ASP A 97 -8.34 -2.95 5.99
C ASP A 97 -7.18 -2.00 5.62
N ALA A 98 -7.52 -0.83 5.10
CA ALA A 98 -6.52 0.16 4.66
C ALA A 98 -6.86 1.54 5.18
N ARG A 99 -6.04 2.12 6.06
CA ARG A 99 -6.18 3.53 6.48
C ARG A 99 -5.50 4.43 5.45
N VAL A 100 -6.26 5.33 4.84
CA VAL A 100 -5.77 6.32 3.87
C VAL A 100 -5.75 7.70 4.53
N GLU A 101 -4.60 8.38 4.49
CA GLU A 101 -4.36 9.72 5.05
C GLU A 101 -3.62 10.64 4.09
#